data_AF-A0AAD4QNG3-F1
#
_entry.id   AF-A0AAD4QNG3-F1
#
_cell.length_a   1.000
_cell.length_b   1.000
_cell.length_c   1.000
_cell.angle_alpha   90.00
_cell.angle_beta   90.00
_cell.angle_gamma   90.00
#
_symmetry.space_group_name_H-M   'P 1'
#
loop_
_entity.id
_entity.type
_entity.pdbx_description
1 polymer ?
#
loop_
_entity_poly.entity_id
_entity_poly.type
_entity_poly.pdbx_seq_one_letter_code
_entity_poly.pdbx_strand_id
1 'polypeptide(L)'
;MVHRPSDSRLLNSLLSNEKDYYKQLLVLLDTYSQQSLSTFAAYASASPTPVARAVIAVAGSFAGADDALRRYAASVEAWQAELRALKDLEEDVGNVLRDREILVTRLIKLSKNQKPTRDSFIGTFGSSIGDLSQTSLNSFSSPGPSPSKLGAAQAELQACEAHLALKEKELDQLRASAVRRGLEARCKAMVECGWNWGEMGKEGLRALEGIENIASRATDG
;
A
#
# COMPACT_ATOMS: atom_id res chain seq x y z
N MET A 1 6.15 23.69 6.59
CA MET A 1 5.09 22.68 6.80
C MET A 1 5.58 21.72 7.86
N VAL A 2 4.76 21.42 8.86
CA VAL A 2 5.11 20.46 9.92
C VAL A 2 5.17 19.07 9.29
N HIS A 3 6.31 18.38 9.33
CA HIS A 3 6.43 16.97 8.91
C HIS A 3 5.51 16.14 9.79
N ARG A 4 4.29 15.88 9.31
CA ARG A 4 3.41 14.91 9.94
C ARG A 4 3.61 13.60 9.17
N PRO A 5 4.14 12.55 9.81
CA PRO A 5 4.20 11.24 9.19
C PRO A 5 2.80 10.83 8.70
N SER A 6 2.72 10.28 7.49
CA SER A 6 1.51 9.62 6.99
C SER A 6 1.07 8.56 8.00
N ASP A 7 -0.22 8.49 8.35
CA ASP A 7 -0.71 7.45 9.26
C ASP A 7 -0.74 6.10 8.53
N SER A 8 0.37 5.37 8.63
CA SER A 8 0.57 4.06 7.97
C SER A 8 -0.51 3.04 8.32
N ARG A 9 -1.26 3.23 9.43
CA ARG A 9 -2.37 2.35 9.82
C ARG A 9 -3.52 2.43 8.84
N LEU A 10 -3.77 3.60 8.23
CA LEU A 10 -4.88 3.77 7.28
C LEU A 10 -4.61 3.00 5.98
N LEU A 11 -3.39 3.10 5.44
CA LEU A 11 -3.01 2.37 4.23
C LEU A 11 -3.01 0.85 4.47
N ASN A 12 -2.53 0.41 5.63
CA ASN A 12 -2.58 -1.01 6.02
C ASN A 12 -4.03 -1.52 6.16
N SER A 13 -4.92 -0.72 6.75
CA SER A 13 -6.35 -1.06 6.84
C SER A 13 -6.99 -1.18 5.46
N LEU A 14 -6.72 -0.22 4.56
CA LEU A 14 -7.20 -0.27 3.17
C LEU A 14 -6.70 -1.52 2.46
N LEU A 15 -5.39 -1.82 2.53
CA LEU A 15 -4.80 -3.02 1.94
C LEU A 15 -5.43 -4.30 2.46
N SER A 16 -5.68 -4.39 3.77
CA SER A 16 -6.35 -5.55 4.37
C SER A 16 -7.76 -5.74 3.82
N ASN A 17 -8.54 -4.67 3.78
CA ASN A 17 -9.92 -4.71 3.30
C ASN A 17 -9.99 -5.05 1.80
N GLU A 18 -9.11 -4.48 0.97
CA GLU A 18 -9.05 -4.78 -0.46
C GLU A 18 -8.61 -6.23 -0.73
N LYS A 19 -7.66 -6.73 0.07
CA LYS A 19 -7.24 -8.15 0.01
C LYS A 19 -8.41 -9.08 0.32
N ASP A 20 -9.16 -8.80 1.38
CA ASP A 20 -10.29 -9.65 1.77
C ASP A 20 -11.44 -9.55 0.78
N TYR A 21 -11.72 -8.35 0.25
CA TYR A 21 -12.69 -8.16 -0.82
C TYR A 21 -12.35 -8.99 -2.06
N TYR A 22 -11.09 -8.95 -2.53
CA TYR A 22 -10.63 -9.77 -3.65
C TYR A 22 -10.78 -11.27 -3.39
N LYS A 23 -10.42 -11.75 -2.20
CA LYS A 23 -10.62 -13.17 -1.85
C LYS A 23 -12.08 -13.57 -1.93
N GLN A 24 -13.00 -12.74 -1.44
CA GLN A 24 -14.44 -13.04 -1.50
C GLN A 24 -14.93 -13.12 -2.95
N LEU A 25 -14.41 -12.29 -3.86
CA LEU A 25 -14.69 -12.40 -5.28
C LEU A 25 -14.21 -13.73 -5.86
N LEU A 26 -13.01 -14.19 -5.51
CA LEU A 26 -12.50 -15.48 -5.98
C LEU A 26 -13.31 -16.65 -5.43
N VAL A 27 -13.69 -16.63 -4.15
CA VAL A 27 -14.54 -17.68 -3.56
C VAL A 27 -15.89 -17.74 -4.29
N LEU A 28 -16.49 -16.59 -4.60
CA LEU A 28 -17.72 -16.51 -5.38
C LEU A 28 -17.55 -17.15 -6.77
N LEU A 29 -16.50 -16.78 -7.50
CA LEU A 29 -16.27 -17.18 -8.88
C LEU A 29 -15.79 -18.63 -9.05
N ASP A 30 -14.93 -19.10 -8.16
CA ASP A 30 -14.26 -20.39 -8.32
C ASP A 30 -14.99 -21.51 -7.56
N THR A 31 -15.76 -21.18 -6.52
CA THR A 31 -16.55 -22.15 -5.76
C THR A 31 -18.03 -22.08 -6.11
N TYR A 32 -18.69 -20.96 -5.78
CA TYR A 32 -20.15 -20.91 -5.82
C TYR A 32 -20.71 -20.82 -7.24
N SER A 33 -20.08 -20.05 -8.12
CA SER A 33 -20.43 -19.98 -9.54
C SER A 33 -20.28 -21.35 -10.22
N GLN A 34 -19.14 -22.02 -10.05
CA GLN A 34 -18.90 -23.35 -10.63
C GLN A 34 -19.89 -24.40 -10.11
N GLN A 35 -20.18 -24.39 -8.81
CA GLN A 35 -21.20 -25.26 -8.23
C GLN A 35 -22.58 -24.98 -8.85
N SER A 36 -23.00 -23.72 -8.94
CA SER A 36 -24.26 -23.34 -9.56
C SER A 36 -24.36 -23.82 -11.01
N LEU A 37 -23.33 -23.56 -11.84
CA LEU A 37 -23.28 -24.01 -13.24
C LEU A 37 -23.36 -25.54 -13.36
N SER A 38 -22.69 -26.27 -12.46
CA SER A 38 -22.78 -27.73 -12.43
C SER A 38 -24.19 -28.24 -12.12
N THR A 39 -24.93 -27.54 -11.24
CA THR A 39 -26.33 -27.88 -10.93
C THR A 39 -27.28 -27.56 -12.08
N PHE A 40 -27.04 -26.48 -12.83
CA PHE A 40 -27.75 -26.20 -14.08
C PHE A 40 -27.55 -27.31 -15.11
N ALA A 41 -26.31 -27.77 -15.30
CA ALA A 41 -26.01 -28.87 -16.22
C ALA A 41 -26.70 -30.18 -15.80
N ALA A 42 -26.66 -30.51 -14.50
CA ALA A 42 -27.34 -31.68 -13.96
C ALA A 42 -28.86 -31.59 -14.17
N TYR A 43 -29.47 -30.46 -13.86
CA TYR A 43 -30.90 -30.23 -14.07
C TYR A 43 -31.29 -30.32 -15.56
N ALA A 44 -30.51 -29.72 -16.44
CA ALA A 44 -30.72 -29.81 -17.89
C ALA A 44 -30.67 -31.26 -18.38
N SER A 45 -29.75 -32.08 -17.87
CA SER A 45 -29.64 -33.50 -18.25
C SER A 45 -30.87 -34.34 -17.84
N ALA A 46 -31.59 -33.92 -16.81
CA ALA A 46 -32.82 -34.55 -16.33
C ALA A 46 -34.10 -33.95 -16.93
N SER A 47 -33.97 -32.94 -17.80
CA SER A 47 -35.09 -32.18 -18.35
C SER A 47 -35.44 -32.59 -19.79
N PRO A 48 -36.69 -32.38 -20.26
CA PRO A 48 -37.03 -32.52 -21.66
C PRO A 48 -36.16 -31.63 -22.56
N THR A 49 -35.83 -32.09 -23.77
CA THR A 49 -34.89 -31.43 -24.69
C THR A 49 -35.10 -29.92 -24.89
N PRO A 50 -36.33 -29.40 -25.08
CA PRO A 50 -36.55 -27.96 -25.21
C PRO A 50 -36.14 -27.17 -23.98
N VAL A 51 -36.48 -27.67 -22.79
CA VAL A 51 -36.14 -27.06 -21.50
C VAL A 51 -34.64 -27.17 -21.24
N ALA A 52 -34.06 -28.35 -21.46
CA ALA A 52 -32.63 -28.60 -21.30
C ALA A 52 -31.77 -27.63 -22.12
N ARG A 53 -32.14 -27.37 -23.39
CA ARG A 53 -31.41 -26.44 -24.26
C ARG A 53 -31.42 -25.01 -23.73
N ALA A 54 -32.56 -24.51 -23.27
CA ALA A 54 -32.63 -23.16 -22.74
C ALA A 54 -31.88 -23.03 -21.40
N VAL A 55 -32.00 -24.03 -20.52
CA VAL A 55 -31.26 -24.07 -19.26
C VAL A 55 -29.75 -24.00 -19.51
N ILE A 56 -29.24 -24.78 -20.47
CA ILE A 56 -27.81 -24.75 -20.85
C ILE A 56 -27.42 -23.38 -21.42
N ALA A 57 -28.25 -22.79 -22.28
CA ALA A 57 -27.98 -21.48 -22.86
C ALA A 57 -27.96 -20.34 -21.80
N VAL A 58 -28.89 -20.36 -20.85
CA VAL A 58 -28.92 -19.44 -19.71
C VAL A 58 -27.71 -19.65 -18.80
N ALA A 59 -27.34 -20.90 -18.51
CA ALA A 59 -26.12 -21.20 -17.75
C ALA A 59 -24.85 -20.66 -18.46
N GLY A 60 -24.80 -20.74 -19.80
CA GLY A 60 -23.75 -20.11 -20.60
C GLY A 60 -23.69 -18.59 -20.44
N SER A 61 -24.86 -17.93 -20.35
CA SER A 61 -24.95 -16.49 -20.09
C SER A 61 -24.43 -16.12 -18.70
N PHE A 62 -24.76 -16.91 -17.67
CA PHE A 62 -24.20 -16.73 -16.33
C PHE A 62 -22.68 -16.92 -16.31
N ALA A 63 -22.15 -17.95 -16.98
CA ALA A 63 -20.72 -18.15 -17.11
C ALA A 63 -20.01 -16.95 -17.76
N GLY A 64 -20.61 -16.37 -18.82
CA GLY A 64 -20.08 -15.15 -19.45
C GLY A 64 -20.10 -13.93 -18.53
N ALA A 65 -21.12 -13.80 -17.67
CA ALA A 65 -21.17 -12.75 -16.65
C ALA A 65 -20.09 -12.95 -15.58
N ASP A 66 -19.87 -14.19 -15.15
CA ASP A 66 -18.81 -14.54 -14.20
C ASP A 66 -17.41 -14.25 -14.76
N ASP A 67 -17.17 -14.49 -16.05
CA ASP A 67 -15.91 -14.13 -16.71
C ASP A 67 -15.67 -12.61 -16.77
N ALA A 68 -16.73 -11.82 -16.92
CA ALA A 68 -16.63 -10.37 -16.81
C ALA A 68 -16.30 -9.93 -15.37
N LEU A 69 -16.92 -10.57 -14.37
CA LEU A 69 -16.62 -10.31 -12.96
C LEU A 69 -15.20 -10.75 -12.58
N ARG A 70 -14.67 -11.82 -13.18
CA ARG A 70 -13.27 -12.26 -13.01
C ARG A 70 -12.28 -11.22 -13.52
N ARG A 71 -12.57 -10.57 -14.65
CA ARG A 71 -11.77 -9.43 -15.15
C ARG A 71 -11.82 -8.22 -14.21
N TYR A 72 -12.99 -7.93 -13.62
CA TYR A 72 -13.08 -6.90 -12.58
C TYR A 72 -12.26 -7.29 -11.33
N ALA A 73 -12.31 -8.54 -10.87
CA ALA A 73 -11.50 -9.01 -9.74
C ALA A 73 -9.99 -8.82 -9.99
N ALA A 74 -9.51 -9.09 -11.22
CA ALA A 74 -8.12 -8.83 -11.59
C ALA A 74 -7.73 -7.34 -11.48
N SER A 75 -8.64 -6.42 -11.78
CA SER A 75 -8.40 -4.98 -11.58
C SER A 75 -8.29 -4.59 -10.10
N VAL A 76 -8.98 -5.30 -9.20
CA VAL A 76 -8.87 -5.13 -7.75
C VAL A 76 -7.51 -5.62 -7.24
N GLU A 77 -7.00 -6.72 -7.80
CA GLU A 77 -5.64 -7.19 -7.51
C GLU A 77 -4.57 -6.20 -8.00
N ALA A 78 -4.72 -5.65 -9.21
CA ALA A 78 -3.83 -4.62 -9.74
C ALA A 78 -3.85 -3.35 -8.86
N TRP A 79 -5.02 -2.95 -8.36
CA TRP A 79 -5.13 -1.86 -7.39
C TRP A 79 -4.35 -2.14 -6.09
N GLN A 80 -4.45 -3.37 -5.56
CA GLN A 80 -3.66 -3.76 -4.40
C GLN A 80 -2.15 -3.68 -4.65
N ALA A 81 -1.69 -3.99 -5.86
CA ALA A 81 -0.27 -3.87 -6.21
C ALA A 81 0.22 -2.41 -6.13
N GLU A 82 -0.57 -1.45 -6.64
CA GLU A 82 -0.28 -0.02 -6.52
C GLU A 82 -0.25 0.44 -5.04
N LEU A 83 -1.17 -0.07 -4.21
CA LEU A 83 -1.18 0.22 -2.77
C LEU A 83 0.03 -0.36 -2.03
N ARG A 84 0.51 -1.55 -2.41
CA ARG A 84 1.74 -2.14 -1.84
C ARG A 84 2.97 -1.32 -2.19
N ALA A 85 3.11 -0.91 -3.44
CA ALA A 85 4.21 -0.02 -3.85
C ALA A 85 4.21 1.30 -3.06
N LEU A 86 3.03 1.87 -2.81
CA LEU A 86 2.89 3.06 -1.96
C LEU A 86 3.31 2.78 -0.52
N LYS A 87 2.91 1.64 0.05
CA LYS A 87 3.27 1.24 1.42
C LYS A 87 4.78 1.11 1.59
N ASP A 88 5.45 0.46 0.63
CA ASP A 88 6.89 0.25 0.67
C ASP A 88 7.64 1.59 0.68
N LEU A 89 7.18 2.57 -0.12
CA LEU A 89 7.77 3.91 -0.13
C LEU A 89 7.45 4.74 1.13
N GLU A 90 6.26 4.55 1.73
CA GLU A 90 5.94 5.14 3.05
C GLU A 90 6.85 4.60 4.16
N GLU A 91 7.18 3.31 4.12
CA GLU A 91 8.13 2.68 5.04
C GLU A 91 9.55 3.21 4.83
N ASP A 92 10.00 3.39 3.58
CA ASP A 92 11.28 3.99 3.24
C ASP A 92 11.42 5.42 3.77
N VAL A 93 10.41 6.28 3.56
CA VAL A 93 10.38 7.63 4.13
C VAL A 93 10.44 7.57 5.65
N GLY A 94 9.70 6.64 6.26
CA GLY A 94 9.75 6.40 7.71
C GLY A 94 11.14 6.00 8.22
N ASN A 95 11.90 5.22 7.44
CA ASN A 95 13.29 4.85 7.76
C ASN A 95 14.20 6.08 7.75
N VAL A 96 14.13 6.90 6.69
CA VAL A 96 14.94 8.13 6.58
C VAL A 96 14.60 9.14 7.68
N LEU A 97 13.32 9.27 8.06
CA LEU A 97 12.92 10.12 9.19
C LEU A 97 13.53 9.67 10.52
N ARG A 98 13.60 8.35 10.77
CA ARG A 98 14.27 7.80 11.96
C ARG A 98 15.77 8.09 11.94
N ASP A 99 16.42 7.93 10.80
CA ASP A 99 17.85 8.26 10.65
C ASP A 99 18.10 9.74 10.93
N ARG A 100 17.25 10.63 10.39
CA ARG A 100 17.29 12.07 10.69
C ARG A 100 17.19 12.34 12.20
N GLU A 101 16.26 11.69 12.91
CA GLU A 101 16.10 11.86 14.35
C GLU A 101 17.35 11.40 15.15
N ILE A 102 17.97 10.29 14.71
CA ILE A 102 19.24 9.80 15.29
C ILE A 102 20.36 10.83 15.06
N LEU A 103 20.47 11.39 13.85
CA LEU A 103 21.48 12.39 13.50
C LEU A 103 21.28 13.70 14.26
N VAL A 104 20.04 14.17 14.41
CA VAL A 104 19.70 15.34 15.24
C VAL A 104 20.09 15.10 16.70
N THR A 105 19.77 13.92 17.24
CA THR A 105 20.14 13.55 18.61
C THR A 105 21.65 13.52 18.80
N ARG A 106 22.40 12.97 17.82
CA ARG A 106 23.87 12.96 17.81
C ARG A 106 24.43 14.38 17.77
N LEU A 107 23.88 15.25 16.92
CA LEU A 107 24.30 16.64 16.79
C LEU A 107 24.08 17.42 18.09
N ILE A 108 22.93 17.24 18.76
CA ILE A 108 22.63 17.85 20.06
C ILE A 108 23.61 17.39 21.14
N LYS A 109 23.98 16.10 21.16
CA LYS A 109 24.97 15.58 22.11
C LYS A 109 26.36 16.17 21.86
N LEU A 110 26.78 16.29 20.60
CA LEU A 110 28.06 16.89 20.22
C LEU A 110 28.12 18.39 20.54
N SER A 111 27.04 19.14 20.31
CA SER A 111 26.98 20.59 20.59
C SER A 111 26.98 20.90 22.09
N LYS A 112 26.28 20.11 22.91
CA LYS A 112 26.28 20.25 24.37
C LYS A 112 27.66 19.98 25.00
N ASN A 113 28.42 19.03 24.44
CA ASN A 113 29.78 18.73 24.87
C ASN A 113 30.84 19.77 24.43
N GLN A 114 30.47 20.75 23.62
CA GLN A 114 31.36 21.82 23.16
C GLN A 114 31.26 23.11 23.99
N LYS A 115 30.44 23.13 25.05
CA LYS A 115 30.37 24.29 25.96
C LYS A 115 31.77 24.55 26.53
N PRO A 116 32.38 25.71 26.25
CA PRO A 116 33.70 26.01 26.78
C PRO A 116 33.59 26.22 28.29
N THR A 117 34.48 25.57 29.04
CA THR A 117 34.83 25.93 30.41
C THR A 117 35.22 27.40 30.41
N ARG A 118 34.26 28.28 30.71
CA ARG A 118 34.44 29.72 30.74
C ARG A 118 34.95 30.14 32.11
N ASP A 119 36.09 29.61 32.53
CA ASP A 119 36.79 30.03 33.75
C ASP A 119 38.29 29.85 33.55
N SER A 120 38.98 30.93 33.16
CA SER A 120 40.40 31.20 33.42
C SER A 120 40.72 32.64 33.00
N PHE A 121 40.10 33.62 33.66
CA PHE A 121 40.64 34.98 33.77
C PHE A 121 40.80 35.28 35.26
N ILE A 122 41.81 34.66 35.87
CA ILE A 122 42.39 35.14 37.13
C ILE A 122 43.84 35.48 36.81
N GLY A 123 44.05 36.73 36.40
CA GLY A 123 45.37 37.35 36.39
C GLY A 123 45.65 37.89 37.79
N THR A 124 46.17 37.06 38.67
CA THR A 124 46.68 37.49 39.99
C THR A 124 48.18 37.71 39.88
N PHE A 125 48.60 38.96 40.09
CA PHE A 125 49.98 39.32 40.31
C PHE A 125 50.50 38.73 41.63
N GLY A 126 51.63 38.03 41.54
CA GLY A 126 52.68 37.91 42.55
C GLY A 126 52.32 37.60 44.01
N SER A 127 52.64 36.39 44.46
CA SER A 127 53.55 36.19 45.60
C SER A 127 53.98 34.74 45.73
N SER A 128 55.21 34.58 46.20
CA SER A 128 55.98 33.35 46.33
C SER A 128 55.57 32.49 47.54
N ILE A 129 56.11 31.27 47.55
CA ILE A 129 56.26 30.30 48.66
C ILE A 129 55.09 29.33 48.87
N GLY A 130 55.37 28.03 48.73
CA GLY A 130 54.53 26.97 49.27
C GLY A 130 54.71 25.61 48.60
N ASP A 131 55.31 24.70 49.35
CA ASP A 131 55.69 23.31 49.11
C ASP A 131 54.56 22.32 48.72
N LEU A 132 54.99 21.10 48.35
CA LEU A 132 54.32 19.77 48.39
C LEU A 132 54.01 19.06 47.06
N SER A 133 54.75 17.97 46.88
CA SER A 133 54.56 16.84 45.97
C SER A 133 53.14 16.28 45.97
N GLN A 134 52.54 16.09 44.78
CA GLN A 134 51.56 15.03 44.58
C GLN A 134 51.79 14.31 43.24
N THR A 135 51.71 13.00 43.37
CA THR A 135 51.89 11.92 42.41
C THR A 135 50.97 12.05 41.20
N SER A 136 51.57 11.87 40.02
CA SER A 136 50.89 11.47 38.79
C SER A 136 49.93 10.32 39.05
N LEU A 137 48.73 10.35 38.45
CA LEU A 137 48.04 9.20 37.85
C LEU A 137 46.73 9.67 37.15
N ASN A 138 46.75 9.52 35.82
CA ASN A 138 45.63 9.28 34.90
C ASN A 138 44.54 10.35 34.75
N SER A 139 44.87 11.41 33.99
CA SER A 139 43.86 12.12 33.20
C SER A 139 43.43 11.26 32.01
N PHE A 140 42.32 10.55 32.12
CA PHE A 140 41.51 10.24 30.94
C PHE A 140 40.77 11.52 30.51
N SER A 141 41.52 12.50 30.03
CA SER A 141 40.96 13.61 29.27
C SER A 141 40.49 13.03 27.93
N SER A 142 39.23 12.62 27.88
CA SER A 142 38.56 12.45 26.59
C SER A 142 38.71 13.78 25.85
N PRO A 143 39.35 13.80 24.66
CA PRO A 143 39.47 15.03 23.91
C PRO A 143 38.06 15.49 23.57
N GLY A 144 37.71 16.71 24.00
CA GLY A 144 36.44 17.34 23.64
C GLY A 144 36.22 17.28 22.12
N PRO A 145 34.98 17.22 21.65
CA PRO A 145 34.70 17.06 20.22
C PRO A 145 35.38 18.18 19.44
N SER A 146 36.31 17.81 18.56
CA SER A 146 36.99 18.76 17.69
C SER A 146 35.98 19.45 16.77
N PRO A 147 36.16 20.73 16.42
CA PRO A 147 35.25 21.45 15.52
C PRO A 147 35.03 20.73 14.18
N SER A 148 35.98 19.90 13.74
CA SER A 148 35.84 19.00 12.59
C SER A 148 34.76 17.92 12.75
N LYS A 149 34.57 17.35 13.96
CA LYS A 149 33.54 16.33 14.23
C LYS A 149 32.13 16.92 14.22
N LEU A 150 31.98 18.16 14.69
CA LEU A 150 30.72 18.88 14.62
C LEU A 150 30.36 19.20 13.16
N GLY A 151 31.32 19.72 12.38
CA GLY A 151 31.12 20.01 10.97
C GLY A 151 30.76 18.76 10.15
N ALA A 152 31.41 17.63 10.43
CA ALA A 152 31.07 16.35 9.80
C ALA A 152 29.64 15.89 10.13
N ALA A 153 29.21 16.01 11.40
CA ALA A 153 27.84 15.66 11.80
C ALA A 153 26.78 16.60 11.18
N GLN A 154 27.11 17.88 10.99
CA GLN A 154 26.24 18.82 10.28
C GLN A 154 26.11 18.48 8.80
N ALA A 155 27.22 18.12 8.14
CA ALA A 155 27.21 17.69 6.74
C ALA A 155 26.41 16.39 6.53
N GLU A 156 26.55 15.42 7.44
CA GLU A 156 25.79 14.16 7.43
C GLU A 156 24.28 14.42 7.58
N LEU A 157 23.89 15.30 8.52
CA LEU A 157 22.49 15.70 8.69
C LEU A 157 21.93 16.41 7.45
N GLN A 158 22.70 17.34 6.85
CA GLN A 158 22.28 18.05 5.65
C GLN A 158 22.07 17.10 4.46
N ALA A 159 22.95 16.11 4.29
CA ALA A 159 22.79 15.08 3.27
C ALA A 159 21.54 14.22 3.51
N CYS A 160 21.27 13.85 4.77
CA CYS A 160 20.06 13.14 5.16
C CYS A 160 18.78 13.95 4.86
N GLU A 161 18.78 15.25 5.15
CA GLU A 161 17.64 16.14 4.85
C GLU A 161 17.40 16.31 3.34
N ALA A 162 18.47 16.38 2.54
CA ALA A 162 18.35 16.41 1.09
C ALA A 162 17.75 15.10 0.55
N HIS A 163 18.19 13.95 1.08
CA HIS A 163 17.64 12.65 0.70
C HIS A 163 16.17 12.50 1.12
N LEU A 164 15.81 12.95 2.32
CA LEU A 164 14.43 12.97 2.81
C LEU A 164 13.54 13.79 1.86
N ALA A 165 13.97 15.00 1.48
CA ALA A 165 13.20 15.85 0.56
C ALA A 165 12.97 15.19 -0.81
N LEU A 166 13.95 14.44 -1.32
CA LEU A 166 13.79 13.66 -2.55
C LEU A 166 12.77 12.53 -2.39
N LYS A 167 12.86 11.78 -1.29
CA LYS A 167 11.96 10.65 -1.00
C LYS A 167 10.53 11.10 -0.73
N GLU A 168 10.32 12.23 -0.08
CA GLU A 168 8.98 12.80 0.11
C GLU A 168 8.37 13.26 -1.22
N LYS A 169 9.17 13.88 -2.10
CA LYS A 169 8.72 14.23 -3.45
C LYS A 169 8.35 12.99 -4.27
N GLU A 170 9.17 11.94 -4.18
CA GLU A 170 8.89 10.64 -4.80
C GLU A 170 7.58 10.05 -4.26
N LEU A 171 7.37 10.11 -2.94
CA LEU A 171 6.16 9.62 -2.28
C LEU A 171 4.91 10.35 -2.75
N ASP A 172 4.95 11.68 -2.85
CA ASP A 172 3.81 12.46 -3.33
C ASP A 172 3.47 12.16 -4.80
N GLN A 173 4.49 11.99 -5.64
CA GLN A 173 4.31 11.60 -7.04
C GLN A 173 3.75 10.18 -7.17
N LEU A 174 4.28 9.23 -6.40
CA LEU A 174 3.80 7.86 -6.39
C LEU A 174 2.35 7.81 -5.89
N ARG A 175 2.03 8.49 -4.79
CA ARG A 175 0.67 8.56 -4.24
C ARG A 175 -0.34 9.06 -5.26
N ALA A 176 -0.05 10.18 -5.92
CA ALA A 176 -0.94 10.74 -6.95
C ALA A 176 -1.10 9.79 -8.14
N SER A 177 0.00 9.20 -8.62
CA SER A 177 -0.03 8.34 -9.80
C SER A 177 -0.65 6.96 -9.52
N ALA A 178 -0.36 6.35 -8.37
CA ALA A 178 -0.92 5.07 -7.93
C ALA A 178 -2.43 5.15 -7.74
N VAL A 179 -2.92 6.19 -7.03
CA VAL A 179 -4.37 6.42 -6.85
C VAL A 179 -5.05 6.61 -8.20
N ARG A 180 -4.48 7.46 -9.08
CA ARG A 180 -5.06 7.69 -10.40
C ARG A 180 -5.09 6.40 -11.22
N ARG A 181 -3.94 5.75 -11.44
CA ARG A 181 -3.85 4.55 -12.29
C ARG A 181 -4.70 3.40 -11.76
N GLY A 182 -4.59 3.12 -10.47
CA GLY A 182 -5.26 1.98 -9.84
C GLY A 182 -6.78 2.14 -9.84
N LEU A 183 -7.29 3.30 -9.41
CA LEU A 183 -8.74 3.55 -9.44
C LEU A 183 -9.27 3.70 -10.86
N GLU A 184 -8.53 4.32 -11.78
CA GLU A 184 -8.92 4.42 -13.19
C GLU A 184 -9.06 3.03 -13.82
N ALA A 185 -8.09 2.13 -13.62
CA ALA A 185 -8.16 0.77 -14.11
C ALA A 185 -9.35 0.01 -13.53
N ARG A 186 -9.58 0.12 -12.21
CA ARG A 186 -10.73 -0.51 -11.54
C ARG A 186 -12.07 0.01 -12.05
N CYS A 187 -12.21 1.33 -12.23
CA CYS A 187 -13.42 1.94 -12.77
C CYS A 187 -13.68 1.50 -14.22
N LYS A 188 -12.65 1.42 -15.07
CA LYS A 188 -12.78 0.91 -16.45
C LYS A 188 -13.27 -0.54 -16.46
N ALA A 189 -12.63 -1.39 -15.66
CA ALA A 189 -13.04 -2.78 -15.53
C ALA A 189 -14.47 -2.92 -14.98
N MET A 190 -14.89 -2.04 -14.07
CA MET A 190 -16.26 -2.01 -13.54
C MET A 190 -17.29 -1.65 -14.62
N VAL A 191 -17.00 -0.66 -15.47
CA VAL A 191 -17.85 -0.29 -16.61
C VAL A 191 -17.98 -1.46 -17.60
N GLU A 192 -16.85 -2.07 -17.97
CA GLU A 192 -16.85 -3.23 -18.86
C GLU A 192 -17.58 -4.44 -18.26
N CYS A 193 -17.41 -4.67 -16.96
CA CYS A 193 -18.13 -5.72 -16.25
C CYS A 193 -19.64 -5.49 -16.30
N GLY A 194 -20.10 -4.28 -15.96
CA GLY A 194 -21.52 -3.93 -15.99
C GLY A 194 -22.12 -4.03 -17.39
N TRP A 195 -21.39 -3.60 -18.42
CA TRP A 195 -21.82 -3.75 -19.81
C TRP A 195 -21.98 -5.22 -20.21
N ASN A 196 -20.97 -6.06 -19.95
CA ASN A 196 -21.03 -7.49 -20.24
C ASN A 196 -22.17 -8.19 -19.48
N TRP A 197 -22.39 -7.84 -18.22
CA TRP A 197 -23.52 -8.37 -17.44
C TRP A 197 -24.86 -8.02 -18.10
N GLY A 198 -25.00 -6.78 -18.59
CA GLY A 198 -26.18 -6.37 -19.35
C GLY A 198 -26.37 -7.18 -20.64
N GLU A 199 -25.30 -7.42 -21.39
CA GLU A 199 -25.38 -8.22 -22.63
C GLU A 199 -25.69 -9.69 -22.35
N MET A 200 -25.05 -10.30 -21.36
CA MET A 200 -25.33 -11.69 -20.97
C MET A 200 -26.74 -11.85 -20.42
N GLY A 201 -27.24 -10.89 -19.65
CA GLY A 201 -28.63 -10.89 -19.20
C GLY A 201 -29.63 -10.89 -20.36
N LYS A 202 -29.39 -10.07 -21.40
CA LYS A 202 -30.22 -10.07 -22.62
C LYS A 202 -30.14 -11.41 -23.35
N GLU A 203 -28.96 -11.99 -23.45
CA GLU A 203 -28.78 -13.29 -24.12
C GLU A 203 -29.52 -14.41 -23.38
N GLY A 204 -29.46 -14.43 -22.05
CA GLY A 204 -30.23 -15.35 -21.22
C GLY A 204 -31.74 -15.20 -21.42
N LEU A 205 -32.25 -13.97 -21.52
CA LEU A 205 -33.67 -13.72 -21.80
C LEU A 205 -34.08 -14.22 -23.19
N ARG A 206 -33.29 -13.95 -24.24
CA ARG A 206 -33.54 -14.48 -25.59
C ARG A 206 -33.56 -16.00 -25.63
N ALA A 207 -32.69 -16.65 -24.85
CA ALA A 207 -32.67 -18.10 -24.74
C ALA A 207 -33.99 -18.67 -24.17
N LEU A 208 -34.67 -17.93 -23.29
CA LEU A 208 -35.95 -18.32 -22.69
C LEU A 208 -37.15 -18.11 -23.63
N GLU A 209 -37.13 -17.08 -24.48
CA GLU A 209 -38.18 -16.84 -25.50
C GLU A 209 -38.38 -18.05 -26.43
N GLY A 210 -37.32 -18.84 -26.64
CA GLY A 210 -37.39 -20.09 -27.39
C GLY A 210 -38.29 -21.17 -26.77
N ILE A 211 -38.43 -21.18 -25.43
CA ILE A 211 -39.34 -22.11 -24.73
C ILE A 211 -40.79 -21.65 -24.86
N GLU A 212 -41.06 -20.36 -24.68
CA GLU A 212 -42.44 -19.83 -24.71
C GLU A 212 -43.11 -20.10 -26.06
N ASN A 213 -42.36 -19.99 -27.15
CA ASN A 213 -42.82 -20.28 -28.50
C ASN A 213 -43.10 -21.77 -28.77
N ILE A 214 -42.47 -22.68 -28.01
CA ILE A 214 -42.72 -24.12 -28.10
C ILE A 214 -43.96 -24.50 -27.27
N ALA A 215 -44.12 -23.88 -26.09
CA ALA A 215 -45.27 -24.08 -25.24
C ALA A 215 -46.57 -23.59 -25.88
N SER A 216 -46.56 -22.40 -26.52
CA SER A 216 -47.73 -21.84 -27.20
C SER A 216 -48.20 -22.65 -28.40
N ARG A 217 -47.26 -23.26 -29.14
CA ARG A 217 -47.58 -24.16 -30.27
C ARG A 217 -48.18 -25.50 -29.85
N ALA A 218 -47.93 -25.94 -28.62
CA ALA A 218 -48.48 -27.20 -28.10
C ALA A 218 -49.93 -27.07 -27.61
N THR A 219 -50.42 -25.85 -27.37
CA THR A 219 -51.81 -25.59 -26.92
C THR A 219 -52.80 -25.34 -28.05
N ASP A 220 -52.31 -25.08 -29.27
CA ASP A 220 -53.14 -24.72 -30.44
C ASP A 220 -53.40 -25.90 -31.40
N GLY A 221 -53.00 -27.13 -31.05
CA GLY A 221 -53.18 -28.35 -31.85
C GLY A 221 -53.87 -29.47 -31.07
#